data_AF-A0A929B4C6-F1
#
_entry.id   AF-A0A929B4C6-F1
#
_cell.length_a   1.000
_cell.length_b   1.000
_cell.length_c   1.000
_cell.angle_alpha   90.00
_cell.angle_beta   90.00
_cell.angle_gamma   90.00
#
_symmetry.space_group_name_H-M   'P 1'
#
loop_
_entity.id
_entity.type
_entity.pdbx_description
1 polymer ?
#
loop_
_entity_poly.entity_id
_entity_poly.type
_entity_poly.pdbx_seq_one_letter_code
_entity_poly.pdbx_strand_id
1 'polypeptide(L)'
;MILTTTRKTDYAIRDRQGTAAFYVLLWKRRGIARELFDDYWRDVHGPVCARLPGQHQYWQFHLARNEGGLWPTIKGIEYTCPDEDQFDGIAELTFKSEADRKTWFKSAAILMDDEHNIFSKAIGYNTNPGNSKTYVDGIPSDDPNGELGILKFHVMVKKADAVSVEAFRKYMTESFAPTVVRSESVLKFRLHLFEEVDNSRPDAAGVSHYELPEKQYQAAFEIAFANPLEMETFFASPEYAATVKDQAKYIERLLPFPERTAYTFVYDGKMTLAGQRSSTVAELIANIGATNQLKEDVVSLMLEQKLSQINTNGSGNGLQSNASTSTNKRTNYYKDLAADYSRPGLVTSYVAKKLIEDAERYIALKEKTLPEISPDYTLEQIEQENKDWWPTHCEALRQGRGDILTGEYRDDLVYLCQDGPYYGLEKQKEREKHWWALIAQPGVTMCWPIVMFYGEVTYFEWKCIDDETNETIAKGNVTWMRRGHRGACYLKTEQLTFYRDVFAPGGLLNLITTA
;
A
#
# COMPACT_ATOMS: atom_id res chain seq x y z
N MET A 1 41.21 3.76 1.86
CA MET A 1 41.48 2.38 2.29
C MET A 1 40.83 1.49 1.25
N ILE A 2 41.59 0.77 0.41
CA ILE A 2 40.99 -0.15 -0.57
C ILE A 2 40.35 -1.27 0.25
N LEU A 3 39.03 -1.41 0.18
CA LEU A 3 38.30 -2.53 0.78
C LEU A 3 38.76 -3.80 0.07
N THR A 4 39.80 -4.43 0.60
CA THR A 4 40.17 -5.82 0.29
C THR A 4 39.29 -6.71 1.13
N THR A 5 38.08 -6.96 0.66
CA THR A 5 37.18 -7.93 1.30
C THR A 5 36.74 -8.95 0.27
N THR A 6 37.49 -10.05 0.24
CA THR A 6 36.97 -11.38 -0.10
C THR A 6 35.66 -11.59 0.66
N ARG A 7 34.65 -12.18 0.00
CA ARG A 7 33.33 -12.47 0.55
C ARG A 7 33.43 -13.31 1.85
N LYS A 8 33.41 -12.68 3.03
CA LYS A 8 33.57 -13.37 4.33
C LYS A 8 32.27 -13.90 4.93
N THR A 9 31.14 -13.27 4.62
CA THR A 9 29.83 -13.59 5.18
C THR A 9 28.78 -13.38 4.11
N ASP A 10 27.80 -14.27 4.04
CA ASP A 10 26.69 -14.20 3.10
C ASP A 10 25.40 -13.82 3.83
N TYR A 11 24.90 -12.63 3.54
CA TYR A 11 23.69 -12.03 4.08
C TYR A 11 22.45 -12.30 3.19
N ALA A 12 22.56 -13.08 2.10
CA ALA A 12 21.46 -13.33 1.17
C ALA A 12 20.20 -13.92 1.82
N ILE A 13 20.33 -14.54 2.99
CA ILE A 13 19.19 -15.06 3.76
C ILE A 13 18.18 -13.95 4.15
N ARG A 14 18.63 -12.69 4.26
CA ARG A 14 17.80 -11.55 4.66
C ARG A 14 16.65 -11.27 3.68
N ASP A 15 16.88 -11.52 2.40
CA ASP A 15 15.90 -11.22 1.34
C ASP A 15 14.93 -12.38 1.07
N ARG A 16 15.13 -13.56 1.69
CA ARG A 16 14.35 -14.77 1.35
C ARG A 16 12.86 -14.68 1.65
N GLN A 17 12.47 -13.80 2.56
CA GLN A 17 11.06 -13.59 2.88
C GLN A 17 10.32 -12.79 1.80
N GLY A 18 11.03 -11.99 0.99
CA GLY A 18 10.47 -11.28 -0.15
C GLY A 18 10.29 -12.21 -1.35
N THR A 19 9.21 -13.00 -1.35
CA THR A 19 9.00 -14.05 -2.36
C THR A 19 8.49 -13.51 -3.70
N ALA A 20 7.77 -12.38 -3.69
CA ALA A 20 7.30 -11.68 -4.88
C ALA A 20 7.89 -10.26 -4.94
N ALA A 21 8.13 -9.74 -6.15
CA ALA A 21 8.62 -8.40 -6.36
C ALA A 21 7.78 -7.62 -7.38
N PHE A 22 7.82 -6.29 -7.24
CA PHE A 22 7.38 -5.32 -8.23
C PHE A 22 8.58 -4.39 -8.50
N TYR A 23 9.08 -4.43 -9.73
CA TYR A 23 10.33 -3.80 -10.15
C TYR A 23 10.03 -2.77 -11.23
N VAL A 24 10.16 -1.49 -10.91
CA VAL A 24 9.65 -0.39 -11.74
C VAL A 24 10.80 0.42 -12.29
N LEU A 25 10.93 0.47 -13.62
CA LEU A 25 11.85 1.35 -14.31
C LEU A 25 11.24 2.75 -14.42
N LEU A 26 11.98 3.78 -14.05
CA LEU A 26 11.48 5.14 -13.92
C LEU A 26 12.26 6.12 -14.78
N TRP A 27 11.55 6.82 -15.66
CA TRP A 27 12.09 7.90 -16.47
C TRP A 27 11.73 9.23 -15.83
N LYS A 28 12.75 10.06 -15.61
CA LYS A 28 12.58 11.42 -15.11
C LYS A 28 11.64 12.21 -16.02
N ARG A 29 10.82 13.06 -15.43
CA ARG A 29 9.99 14.02 -16.16
C ARG A 29 10.87 14.93 -17.02
N ARG A 30 10.38 15.25 -18.22
CA ARG A 30 11.03 16.22 -19.10
C ARG A 30 10.88 17.63 -18.52
N GLY A 31 11.94 18.44 -18.60
CA GLY A 31 11.93 19.83 -18.13
C GLY A 31 12.35 20.05 -16.68
N ILE A 32 12.64 19.00 -15.91
CA ILE A 32 13.24 19.13 -14.56
C ILE A 32 14.71 18.72 -14.56
N ALA A 33 15.50 19.33 -13.67
CA ALA A 33 16.90 18.95 -13.42
C ALA A 33 16.97 17.56 -12.79
N ARG A 34 18.12 16.88 -12.91
CA ARG A 34 18.31 15.53 -12.35
C ARG A 34 18.36 15.57 -10.83
N GLU A 35 18.97 16.60 -10.28
CA GLU A 35 19.06 16.83 -8.84
C GLU A 35 17.66 16.99 -8.24
N LEU A 36 16.78 17.76 -8.89
CA LEU A 36 15.39 17.91 -8.45
C LEU A 36 14.61 16.59 -8.51
N PHE A 37 14.85 15.76 -9.54
CA PHE A 37 14.29 14.41 -9.60
C PHE A 37 14.80 13.56 -8.44
N ASP A 38 16.12 13.51 -8.23
CA ASP A 38 16.71 12.69 -7.18
C ASP A 38 16.18 13.08 -5.80
N ASP A 39 16.13 14.38 -5.50
CA ASP A 39 15.67 14.94 -4.24
C ASP A 39 14.16 14.71 -4.03
N TYR A 40 13.33 15.05 -5.03
CA TYR A 40 11.89 14.87 -4.90
C TYR A 40 11.51 13.39 -4.76
N TRP A 41 12.21 12.48 -5.46
CA TRP A 41 11.91 11.06 -5.36
C TRP A 41 12.22 10.51 -3.96
N ARG A 42 13.40 10.80 -3.42
CA ARG A 42 13.84 10.24 -2.14
C ARG A 42 13.25 10.97 -0.94
N ASP A 43 12.88 12.24 -1.08
CA ASP A 43 12.44 13.06 0.05
C ASP A 43 10.92 13.33 0.11
N VAL A 44 10.22 13.19 -1.03
CA VAL A 44 8.76 13.45 -1.10
C VAL A 44 8.00 12.19 -1.51
N HIS A 45 8.26 11.67 -2.71
CA HIS A 45 7.50 10.55 -3.26
C HIS A 45 7.75 9.23 -2.48
N GLY A 46 9.01 8.94 -2.15
CA GLY A 46 9.43 7.74 -1.43
C GLY A 46 8.75 7.55 -0.08
N PRO A 47 8.76 8.56 0.81
CA PRO A 47 8.03 8.49 2.08
C PRO A 47 6.52 8.24 1.93
N VAL A 48 5.87 8.76 0.88
CA VAL A 48 4.44 8.46 0.61
C VAL A 48 4.27 6.98 0.28
N CYS A 49 5.08 6.45 -0.65
CA CYS A 49 5.07 5.03 -1.01
C CYS A 49 5.35 4.12 0.20
N ALA A 50 6.28 4.49 1.07
CA ALA A 50 6.65 3.72 2.28
C ALA A 50 5.50 3.49 3.26
N ARG A 51 4.47 4.35 3.24
CA ARG A 51 3.29 4.27 4.12
C ARG A 51 2.22 3.30 3.61
N LEU A 52 2.34 2.84 2.36
CA LEU A 52 1.37 1.92 1.78
C LEU A 52 1.51 0.51 2.38
N PRO A 53 0.39 -0.19 2.64
CA PRO A 53 0.40 -1.50 3.28
C PRO A 53 0.95 -2.61 2.36
N GLY A 54 1.40 -3.70 2.97
CA GLY A 54 1.78 -4.96 2.30
C GLY A 54 3.27 -5.10 1.95
N GLN A 55 4.03 -4.01 1.92
CA GLN A 55 5.46 -4.04 1.57
C GLN A 55 6.27 -4.82 2.61
N HIS A 56 7.16 -5.68 2.14
CA HIS A 56 8.21 -6.28 2.96
C HIS A 56 9.49 -5.45 2.89
N GLN A 57 9.89 -5.05 1.68
CA GLN A 57 10.97 -4.09 1.47
C GLN A 57 10.57 -3.09 0.38
N TYR A 58 11.14 -1.88 0.44
CA TYR A 58 11.03 -0.86 -0.60
C TYR A 58 12.35 -0.12 -0.75
N TRP A 59 12.90 -0.19 -1.96
CA TRP A 59 14.17 0.39 -2.37
C TRP A 59 13.98 1.35 -3.53
N GLN A 60 14.73 2.45 -3.49
CA GLN A 60 14.96 3.32 -4.65
C GLN A 60 16.42 3.21 -5.05
N PHE A 61 16.67 2.84 -6.30
CA PHE A 61 18.01 2.82 -6.90
C PHE A 61 18.11 3.95 -7.90
N HIS A 62 18.97 4.92 -7.63
CA HIS A 62 19.21 6.04 -8.53
C HIS A 62 20.36 5.68 -9.45
N LEU A 63 20.12 5.71 -10.76
CA LEU A 63 21.04 5.14 -11.73
C LEU A 63 21.78 6.20 -12.51
N ALA A 64 22.96 5.85 -13.02
CA ALA A 64 23.64 6.53 -14.11
C ALA A 64 23.19 5.98 -15.46
N ARG A 65 23.44 6.75 -16.52
CA ARG A 65 23.17 6.30 -17.89
C ARG A 65 24.04 5.09 -18.20
N ASN A 66 23.53 4.20 -19.04
CA ASN A 66 24.36 3.19 -19.70
C ASN A 66 25.14 3.86 -20.84
N GLU A 67 26.42 4.16 -20.61
CA GLU A 67 27.32 4.77 -21.60
C GLU A 67 28.06 3.72 -22.45
N GLY A 68 27.84 2.43 -22.19
CA GLY A 68 28.61 1.34 -22.80
C GLY A 68 30.05 1.23 -22.27
N GLY A 69 30.79 0.23 -22.76
CA GLY A 69 32.23 0.08 -22.49
C GLY A 69 32.63 -0.49 -21.12
N LEU A 70 31.69 -0.58 -20.16
CA LEU A 70 31.96 -1.14 -18.83
C LEU A 70 31.93 -2.68 -18.79
N TRP A 71 31.23 -3.32 -19.72
CA TRP A 71 31.17 -4.78 -19.83
C TRP A 71 31.95 -5.30 -21.04
N PRO A 72 32.62 -6.45 -20.93
CA PRO A 72 33.11 -7.17 -22.08
C PRO A 72 31.97 -7.49 -23.05
N THR A 73 32.12 -7.08 -24.30
CA THR A 73 31.10 -7.29 -25.33
C THR A 73 31.18 -8.70 -25.91
N ILE A 74 30.05 -9.38 -25.99
CA ILE A 74 29.93 -10.71 -26.59
C ILE A 74 29.27 -10.56 -27.96
N LYS A 75 29.86 -11.19 -28.98
CA LYS A 75 29.29 -11.19 -30.33
C LYS A 75 27.88 -11.79 -30.31
N GLY A 76 26.91 -11.04 -30.82
CA GLY A 76 25.50 -11.44 -30.88
C GLY A 76 24.64 -10.89 -29.73
N ILE A 77 25.22 -10.12 -28.80
CA ILE A 77 24.49 -9.41 -27.75
C ILE A 77 24.64 -7.90 -27.95
N GLU A 78 23.53 -7.18 -27.84
CA GLU A 78 23.47 -5.73 -27.85
C GLU A 78 23.66 -5.15 -26.44
N TYR A 79 24.52 -4.14 -26.32
CA TYR A 79 24.87 -3.50 -25.04
C TYR A 79 24.55 -2.00 -24.99
N THR A 80 24.21 -1.41 -26.14
CA THR A 80 23.93 0.02 -26.25
C THR A 80 22.46 0.27 -25.95
N CYS A 81 22.18 1.19 -25.03
CA CYS A 81 20.83 1.63 -24.72
C CYS A 81 20.54 2.96 -25.46
N PRO A 82 19.54 3.00 -26.36
CA PRO A 82 19.12 4.23 -27.03
C PRO A 82 18.72 5.32 -26.03
N ASP A 83 18.94 6.58 -26.38
CA ASP A 83 18.70 7.71 -25.45
C ASP A 83 17.27 7.79 -24.91
N GLU A 84 16.29 7.40 -25.71
CA GLU A 84 14.86 7.32 -25.34
C GLU A 84 14.52 6.20 -24.36
N ASP A 85 15.34 5.15 -24.31
CA ASP A 85 15.15 3.98 -23.45
C ASP A 85 16.00 4.06 -22.16
N GLN A 86 16.81 5.10 -22.01
CA GLN A 86 17.59 5.37 -20.79
C GLN A 86 16.67 5.85 -19.68
N PHE A 87 16.54 5.05 -18.62
CA PHE A 87 15.79 5.39 -17.40
C PHE A 87 16.75 5.87 -16.30
N ASP A 88 16.20 6.65 -15.36
CA ASP A 88 16.98 7.37 -14.35
C ASP A 88 17.01 6.65 -13.00
N GLY A 89 16.09 5.71 -12.78
CA GLY A 89 15.99 4.99 -11.52
C GLY A 89 15.13 3.74 -11.57
N ILE A 90 15.21 2.97 -10.48
CA ILE A 90 14.41 1.76 -10.26
C ILE A 90 13.77 1.82 -8.87
N ALA A 91 12.45 1.70 -8.81
CA ALA A 91 11.76 1.37 -7.56
C ALA A 91 11.63 -0.15 -7.47
N GLU A 92 12.15 -0.76 -6.41
CA GLU A 92 11.94 -2.18 -6.13
C GLU A 92 11.15 -2.34 -4.83
N LEU A 93 10.01 -3.01 -4.94
CA LEU A 93 9.20 -3.41 -3.81
C LEU A 93 9.18 -4.93 -3.73
N THR A 94 9.42 -5.49 -2.55
CA THR A 94 9.27 -6.92 -2.28
C THR A 94 8.11 -7.17 -1.33
N PHE A 95 7.51 -8.35 -1.44
CA PHE A 95 6.31 -8.75 -0.71
C PHE A 95 6.48 -10.16 -0.19
N LYS A 96 5.95 -10.44 1.02
CA LYS A 96 5.97 -11.80 1.57
C LYS A 96 5.07 -12.75 0.79
N SER A 97 4.02 -12.21 0.18
CA SER A 97 3.08 -12.96 -0.67
C SER A 97 2.53 -12.11 -1.81
N GLU A 98 1.93 -12.76 -2.80
CA GLU A 98 1.18 -12.07 -3.86
C GLU A 98 -0.07 -11.37 -3.33
N ALA A 99 -0.65 -11.84 -2.22
CA ALA A 99 -1.76 -11.18 -1.56
C ALA A 99 -1.35 -9.82 -1.00
N ASP A 100 -0.17 -9.74 -0.37
CA ASP A 100 0.38 -8.47 0.11
C ASP A 100 0.65 -7.50 -1.03
N ARG A 101 1.18 -7.99 -2.16
CA ARG A 101 1.34 -7.20 -3.39
C ARG A 101 0.00 -6.66 -3.90
N LYS A 102 -1.06 -7.46 -3.88
CA LYS A 102 -2.41 -7.01 -4.25
C LYS A 102 -2.95 -5.94 -3.29
N THR A 103 -2.71 -6.09 -1.99
CA THR A 103 -3.06 -5.07 -0.98
C THR A 103 -2.35 -3.74 -1.27
N TRP A 104 -1.07 -3.81 -1.64
CA TRP A 104 -0.32 -2.62 -2.05
C TRP A 104 -0.90 -1.98 -3.31
N PHE A 105 -1.13 -2.75 -4.39
CA PHE A 105 -1.70 -2.21 -5.63
C PHE A 105 -3.07 -1.55 -5.43
N LYS A 106 -3.93 -2.10 -4.55
CA LYS A 106 -5.22 -1.48 -4.19
C LYS A 106 -5.07 -0.12 -3.52
N SER A 107 -3.93 0.12 -2.86
CA SER A 107 -3.63 1.34 -2.12
C SER A 107 -2.77 2.34 -2.91
N ALA A 108 -2.11 1.89 -3.98
CA ALA A 108 -1.13 2.65 -4.75
C ALA A 108 -1.72 3.78 -5.59
N ALA A 109 -3.05 3.88 -5.71
CA ALA A 109 -3.71 4.94 -6.49
C ALA A 109 -3.32 6.36 -6.02
N ILE A 110 -3.03 6.54 -4.72
CA ILE A 110 -2.56 7.83 -4.19
C ILE A 110 -1.22 8.29 -4.77
N LEU A 111 -0.40 7.36 -5.27
CA LEU A 111 0.89 7.70 -5.89
C LEU A 111 0.73 8.24 -7.30
N MET A 112 -0.34 7.86 -8.02
CA MET A 112 -0.52 8.21 -9.44
C MET A 112 -0.58 9.73 -9.67
N ASP A 113 -1.22 10.47 -8.76
CA ASP A 113 -1.29 11.93 -8.83
C ASP A 113 0.08 12.59 -8.61
N ASP A 114 0.96 11.94 -7.84
CA ASP A 114 2.30 12.44 -7.55
C ASP A 114 3.33 12.03 -8.61
N GLU A 115 3.15 10.87 -9.27
CA GLU A 115 4.01 10.40 -10.35
C GLU A 115 4.13 11.45 -11.48
N HIS A 116 3.03 12.13 -11.81
CA HIS A 116 2.99 13.26 -12.75
C HIS A 116 4.06 14.34 -12.46
N ASN A 117 4.37 14.57 -11.19
CA ASN A 117 5.31 15.63 -10.80
C ASN A 117 6.74 15.31 -11.21
N ILE A 118 7.09 14.02 -11.26
CA ILE A 118 8.47 13.57 -11.27
C ILE A 118 8.82 12.59 -12.41
N PHE A 119 7.86 11.84 -12.94
CA PHE A 119 8.10 10.85 -13.99
C PHE A 119 7.50 11.27 -15.34
N SER A 120 8.08 10.75 -16.42
CA SER A 120 7.46 10.76 -17.76
C SER A 120 7.01 9.36 -18.21
N LYS A 121 7.60 8.32 -17.63
CA LYS A 121 7.28 6.91 -17.90
C LYS A 121 7.65 6.09 -16.66
N ALA A 122 6.81 5.10 -16.34
CA ALA A 122 7.03 4.17 -15.24
C ALA A 122 6.62 2.76 -15.67
N ILE A 123 7.58 1.85 -15.89
CA ILE A 123 7.28 0.51 -16.39
C ILE A 123 7.50 -0.51 -15.29
N GLY A 124 6.41 -1.08 -14.80
CA GLY A 124 6.39 -2.02 -13.69
C GLY A 124 6.40 -3.49 -14.13
N TYR A 125 7.43 -4.22 -13.72
CA TYR A 125 7.57 -5.66 -13.91
C TYR A 125 7.22 -6.40 -12.62
N ASN A 126 6.34 -7.40 -12.72
CA ASN A 126 6.02 -8.29 -11.62
C ASN A 126 6.92 -9.53 -11.67
N THR A 127 7.21 -10.13 -10.51
CA THR A 127 7.74 -11.49 -10.43
C THR A 127 6.74 -12.39 -9.73
N ASN A 128 6.61 -13.64 -10.16
CA ASN A 128 5.92 -14.67 -9.40
C ASN A 128 6.77 -15.16 -8.21
N PRO A 129 6.16 -15.84 -7.21
CA PRO A 129 6.89 -16.43 -6.10
C PRO A 129 8.09 -17.28 -6.55
N GLY A 130 9.28 -16.96 -6.05
CA GLY A 130 10.52 -17.67 -6.38
C GLY A 130 11.28 -17.16 -7.61
N ASN A 131 10.68 -16.24 -8.37
CA ASN A 131 11.33 -15.60 -9.53
C ASN A 131 12.21 -14.39 -9.17
N SER A 132 12.23 -13.95 -7.91
CA SER A 132 13.19 -12.98 -7.38
C SER A 132 14.04 -13.68 -6.31
N LYS A 133 15.37 -13.73 -6.50
CA LYS A 133 16.27 -14.43 -5.59
C LYS A 133 17.62 -13.74 -5.46
N THR A 134 18.00 -13.42 -4.22
CA THR A 134 19.38 -13.08 -3.86
C THR A 134 20.17 -14.37 -3.71
N TYR A 135 21.17 -14.58 -4.57
CA TYR A 135 22.02 -15.77 -4.53
C TYR A 135 23.18 -15.61 -3.57
N VAL A 136 23.70 -14.38 -3.47
CA VAL A 136 24.77 -14.02 -2.55
C VAL A 136 24.72 -12.55 -2.23
N ASP A 137 25.04 -12.20 -0.99
CA ASP A 137 25.12 -10.81 -0.55
C ASP A 137 26.21 -10.64 0.50
N GLY A 138 27.35 -10.05 0.13
CA GLY A 138 28.42 -9.73 1.05
C GLY A 138 28.33 -8.33 1.66
N ILE A 139 27.26 -7.57 1.41
CA ILE A 139 27.11 -6.19 1.86
C ILE A 139 26.55 -6.19 3.29
N PRO A 140 27.29 -5.71 4.31
CA PRO A 140 26.83 -5.77 5.70
C PRO A 140 25.64 -4.86 6.01
N SER A 141 25.56 -3.71 5.34
CA SER A 141 24.44 -2.78 5.49
C SER A 141 23.18 -3.35 4.84
N ASP A 142 22.07 -3.30 5.56
CA ASP A 142 20.76 -3.85 5.20
C ASP A 142 19.73 -2.80 4.78
N ASP A 143 19.92 -1.53 5.12
CA ASP A 143 19.02 -0.43 4.76
C ASP A 143 19.76 0.87 4.35
N PRO A 144 20.58 0.86 3.27
CA PRO A 144 21.30 2.04 2.80
C PRO A 144 20.42 3.29 2.63
N ASN A 145 21.03 4.44 2.94
CA ASN A 145 20.45 5.76 2.73
C ASN A 145 21.49 6.69 2.07
N GLY A 146 21.90 6.35 0.84
CA GLY A 146 22.92 7.09 0.08
C GLY A 146 23.93 6.19 -0.64
N GLU A 147 25.17 6.66 -0.71
CA GLU A 147 26.28 5.94 -1.33
C GLU A 147 26.82 4.83 -0.42
N LEU A 148 27.10 3.65 -1.00
CA LEU A 148 27.70 2.52 -0.28
C LEU A 148 29.21 2.38 -0.49
N GLY A 149 29.80 3.18 -1.38
CA GLY A 149 31.23 3.10 -1.71
C GLY A 149 31.66 1.80 -2.40
N ILE A 150 30.72 1.12 -3.07
CA ILE A 150 30.93 -0.11 -3.85
C ILE A 150 30.48 0.10 -5.29
N LEU A 151 31.00 -0.70 -6.22
CA LEU A 151 30.47 -0.74 -7.57
C LEU A 151 29.24 -1.63 -7.59
N LYS A 152 28.11 -1.09 -8.04
CA LYS A 152 26.90 -1.88 -8.22
C LYS A 152 26.20 -1.47 -9.50
N PHE A 153 25.58 -2.45 -10.12
CA PHE A 153 24.85 -2.26 -11.36
C PHE A 153 23.54 -3.02 -11.34
N HIS A 154 22.54 -2.43 -11.99
CA HIS A 154 21.28 -3.07 -12.34
C HIS A 154 21.32 -3.36 -13.84
N VAL A 155 21.30 -4.64 -14.19
CA VAL A 155 21.48 -5.10 -15.56
C VAL A 155 20.17 -5.63 -16.10
N MET A 156 19.63 -4.96 -17.11
CA MET A 156 18.42 -5.39 -17.80
C MET A 156 18.75 -6.42 -18.87
N VAL A 157 17.97 -7.49 -18.93
CA VAL A 157 18.22 -8.62 -19.83
C VAL A 157 17.01 -8.87 -20.72
N LYS A 158 17.24 -8.78 -22.03
CA LYS A 158 16.27 -9.20 -23.04
C LYS A 158 16.64 -10.58 -23.58
N LYS A 159 15.67 -11.47 -23.56
CA LYS A 159 15.80 -12.82 -24.10
C LYS A 159 15.86 -12.76 -25.63
N ALA A 160 16.69 -13.60 -26.25
CA ALA A 160 16.69 -13.80 -27.69
C ALA A 160 15.32 -14.27 -28.20
N ASP A 161 14.84 -13.70 -29.31
CA ASP A 161 13.55 -14.04 -29.91
C ASP A 161 13.35 -15.54 -30.18
N ALA A 162 14.41 -16.23 -30.64
CA ALA A 162 14.37 -17.64 -31.02
C ALA A 162 14.23 -18.63 -29.84
N VAL A 163 14.28 -18.15 -28.59
CA VAL A 163 14.28 -18.99 -27.38
C VAL A 163 12.95 -18.86 -26.63
N SER A 164 12.43 -19.95 -26.05
CA SER A 164 11.24 -19.88 -25.19
C SER A 164 11.54 -19.20 -23.85
N VAL A 165 10.54 -18.58 -23.22
CA VAL A 165 10.70 -17.99 -21.87
C VAL A 165 11.18 -19.04 -20.86
N GLU A 166 10.68 -20.27 -20.95
CA GLU A 166 11.11 -21.38 -20.09
C GLU A 166 12.59 -21.71 -20.25
N ALA A 167 13.06 -21.88 -21.49
CA ALA A 167 14.46 -22.20 -21.76
C ALA A 167 15.41 -21.07 -21.32
N PHE A 168 14.98 -19.82 -21.48
CA PHE A 168 15.69 -18.65 -20.97
C PHE A 168 15.75 -18.64 -19.44
N ARG A 169 14.60 -18.80 -18.75
CA ARG A 169 14.56 -18.84 -17.29
C ARG A 169 15.45 -19.96 -16.75
N LYS A 170 15.41 -21.14 -17.37
CA LYS A 170 16.28 -22.28 -17.04
C LYS A 170 17.76 -21.93 -17.21
N TYR A 171 18.14 -21.31 -18.32
CA TYR A 171 19.51 -20.83 -18.51
C TYR A 171 19.93 -19.84 -17.40
N MET A 172 19.07 -18.87 -17.08
CA MET A 172 19.36 -17.85 -16.06
C MET A 172 19.54 -18.46 -14.66
N THR A 173 18.71 -19.45 -14.28
CA THR A 173 18.69 -20.01 -12.93
C THR A 173 19.61 -21.20 -12.71
N GLU A 174 19.82 -22.04 -13.73
CA GLU A 174 20.60 -23.28 -13.62
C GLU A 174 22.02 -23.13 -14.15
N SER A 175 22.28 -22.17 -15.05
CA SER A 175 23.61 -21.97 -15.66
C SER A 175 24.22 -20.62 -15.31
N PHE A 176 23.55 -19.51 -15.64
CA PHE A 176 24.11 -18.16 -15.49
C PHE A 176 24.35 -17.80 -14.02
N ALA A 177 23.29 -17.71 -13.21
CA ALA A 177 23.41 -17.27 -11.82
C ALA A 177 24.32 -18.18 -10.96
N PRO A 178 24.22 -19.53 -11.02
CA PRO A 178 25.13 -20.41 -10.27
C PRO A 178 26.59 -20.31 -10.71
N THR A 179 26.87 -19.89 -11.95
CA THR A 179 28.25 -19.69 -12.43
C THR A 179 28.80 -18.36 -11.97
N VAL A 180 28.02 -17.28 -12.07
CA VAL A 180 28.43 -15.94 -11.61
C VAL A 180 28.81 -15.95 -10.14
N VAL A 181 27.98 -16.55 -9.28
CA VAL A 181 28.21 -16.50 -7.82
C VAL A 181 29.34 -17.38 -7.30
N ARG A 182 29.93 -18.24 -8.15
CA ARG A 182 31.14 -19.00 -7.82
C ARG A 182 32.38 -18.12 -7.71
N SER A 183 32.41 -16.98 -8.41
CA SER A 183 33.50 -16.02 -8.28
C SER A 183 33.42 -15.30 -6.93
N GLU A 184 34.54 -15.27 -6.19
CA GLU A 184 34.66 -14.55 -4.92
C GLU A 184 34.67 -13.01 -5.12
N SER A 185 35.00 -12.54 -6.33
CA SER A 185 35.01 -11.12 -6.68
C SER A 185 33.60 -10.51 -6.77
N VAL A 186 32.58 -11.33 -7.00
CA VAL A 186 31.18 -10.89 -6.98
C VAL A 186 30.77 -10.66 -5.52
N LEU A 187 30.49 -9.42 -5.13
CA LEU A 187 30.10 -9.11 -3.76
C LEU A 187 28.61 -9.40 -3.52
N LYS A 188 27.75 -9.07 -4.47
CA LYS A 188 26.31 -9.33 -4.42
C LYS A 188 25.82 -9.78 -5.79
N PHE A 189 24.87 -10.72 -5.80
CA PHE A 189 24.13 -11.09 -7.00
C PHE A 189 22.67 -11.40 -6.65
N ARG A 190 21.76 -10.68 -7.27
CA ARG A 190 20.31 -10.90 -7.16
C ARG A 190 19.69 -10.95 -8.55
N LEU A 191 18.86 -11.95 -8.79
CA LEU A 191 18.19 -12.17 -10.07
C LEU A 191 16.69 -12.00 -9.94
N HIS A 192 16.09 -11.30 -10.90
CA HIS A 192 14.66 -11.14 -11.07
C HIS A 192 14.27 -11.68 -12.44
N LEU A 193 13.36 -12.65 -12.49
CA LEU A 193 12.73 -13.14 -13.71
C LEU A 193 11.35 -12.48 -13.80
N PHE A 194 11.14 -11.69 -14.85
CA PHE A 194 9.92 -10.91 -14.99
C PHE A 194 8.81 -11.73 -15.62
N GLU A 195 7.59 -11.49 -15.14
CA GLU A 195 6.37 -11.77 -15.89
C GLU A 195 6.14 -10.67 -16.94
N GLU A 196 5.23 -10.90 -17.88
CA GLU A 196 4.88 -9.90 -18.89
C GLU A 196 4.36 -8.60 -18.25
N VAL A 197 4.67 -7.46 -18.87
CA VAL A 197 4.18 -6.17 -18.39
C VAL A 197 2.67 -6.11 -18.51
N ASP A 198 2.01 -5.71 -17.43
CA ASP A 198 0.59 -5.42 -17.41
C ASP A 198 0.29 -4.06 -18.05
N ASN A 199 0.10 -4.09 -19.37
CA ASN A 199 -0.23 -2.92 -20.19
C ASN A 199 -1.69 -2.47 -20.06
N SER A 200 -2.48 -3.03 -19.13
CA SER A 200 -3.88 -2.60 -18.90
C SER A 200 -3.99 -1.37 -17.99
N ARG A 201 -2.88 -0.96 -17.38
CA ARG A 201 -2.84 0.19 -16.47
C ARG A 201 -3.09 1.49 -17.25
N PRO A 202 -4.03 2.33 -16.81
CA PRO A 202 -4.25 3.62 -17.44
C PRO A 202 -3.02 4.51 -17.22
N ASP A 203 -2.76 5.38 -18.18
CA ASP A 203 -1.79 6.45 -17.99
C ASP A 203 -2.23 7.35 -16.83
N ALA A 204 -1.30 7.67 -15.93
CA ALA A 204 -1.49 8.79 -15.02
C ALA A 204 -1.20 10.08 -15.79
N ALA A 205 -1.68 11.24 -15.33
CA ALA A 205 -1.64 12.50 -16.08
C ALA A 205 -0.24 12.88 -16.63
N GLY A 206 0.08 12.43 -17.85
CA GLY A 206 1.38 12.63 -18.52
C GLY A 206 2.47 11.59 -18.20
N VAL A 207 2.13 10.48 -17.52
CA VAL A 207 3.05 9.37 -17.20
C VAL A 207 2.61 8.11 -17.94
N SER A 208 3.46 7.62 -18.84
CA SER A 208 3.21 6.39 -19.60
C SER A 208 3.45 5.15 -18.73
N HIS A 209 2.45 4.27 -18.62
CA HIS A 209 2.56 2.95 -17.99
C HIS A 209 2.66 1.80 -19.00
N TYR A 210 2.64 2.13 -20.28
CA TYR A 210 2.66 1.18 -21.39
C TYR A 210 4.08 0.92 -21.90
N GLU A 211 4.39 -0.36 -22.16
CA GLU A 211 5.62 -0.76 -22.86
C GLU A 211 5.33 -1.76 -23.99
N LEU A 212 5.87 -1.45 -25.17
CA LEU A 212 5.77 -2.30 -26.34
C LEU A 212 6.45 -3.66 -26.09
N PRO A 213 5.88 -4.81 -26.51
CA PRO A 213 6.47 -6.13 -26.27
C PRO A 213 7.94 -6.26 -26.70
N GLU A 214 8.32 -5.65 -27.83
CA GLU A 214 9.69 -5.61 -28.34
C GLU A 214 10.66 -4.80 -27.45
N LYS A 215 10.15 -3.90 -26.61
CA LYS A 215 10.95 -3.15 -25.62
C LYS A 215 10.98 -3.79 -24.24
N GLN A 216 10.13 -4.78 -23.97
CA GLN A 216 10.08 -5.43 -22.66
C GLN A 216 11.30 -6.32 -22.40
N TYR A 217 11.78 -6.28 -21.15
CA TYR A 217 12.82 -7.15 -20.62
C TYR A 217 12.21 -8.41 -19.99
N GLN A 218 12.96 -9.51 -20.00
CA GLN A 218 12.51 -10.79 -19.40
C GLN A 218 13.20 -11.08 -18.07
N ALA A 219 14.29 -10.38 -17.76
CA ALA A 219 14.92 -10.42 -16.46
C ALA A 219 15.67 -9.12 -16.16
N ALA A 220 16.00 -8.93 -14.89
CA ALA A 220 17.04 -8.03 -14.45
C ALA A 220 17.91 -8.73 -13.40
N PHE A 221 19.15 -8.29 -13.24
CA PHE A 221 19.95 -8.68 -12.09
C PHE A 221 20.72 -7.51 -11.50
N GLU A 222 20.81 -7.50 -10.17
CA GLU A 222 21.73 -6.65 -9.42
C GLU A 222 23.05 -7.40 -9.28
N ILE A 223 24.16 -6.76 -9.64
CA ILE A 223 25.51 -7.28 -9.40
C ILE A 223 26.39 -6.21 -8.76
N ALA A 224 27.13 -6.58 -7.72
CA ALA A 224 28.04 -5.69 -7.02
C ALA A 224 29.46 -6.24 -6.95
N PHE A 225 30.43 -5.35 -6.92
CA PHE A 225 31.86 -5.61 -6.71
C PHE A 225 32.40 -4.64 -5.66
N ALA A 226 33.35 -5.10 -4.85
CA ALA A 226 33.93 -4.25 -3.79
C ALA A 226 34.66 -3.03 -4.35
N ASN A 227 35.24 -3.14 -5.55
CA ASN A 227 36.01 -2.08 -6.22
C ASN A 227 36.24 -2.45 -7.70
N PRO A 228 36.78 -1.55 -8.55
CA PRO A 228 37.03 -1.83 -9.97
C PRO A 228 37.97 -3.02 -10.24
N LEU A 229 38.96 -3.28 -9.37
CA LEU A 229 39.87 -4.41 -9.56
C LEU A 229 39.15 -5.75 -9.43
N GLU A 230 38.22 -5.87 -8.49
CA GLU A 230 37.40 -7.09 -8.35
C GLU A 230 36.47 -7.30 -9.55
N MET A 231 35.91 -6.21 -10.11
CA MET A 231 35.11 -6.29 -11.34
C MET A 231 35.92 -6.81 -12.52
N GLU A 232 37.10 -6.24 -12.77
CA GLU A 232 37.99 -6.71 -13.85
C GLU A 232 38.52 -8.13 -13.60
N THR A 233 38.78 -8.48 -12.33
CA THR A 233 39.17 -9.85 -11.94
C THR A 233 38.05 -10.84 -12.26
N PHE A 234 36.79 -10.48 -12.00
CA PHE A 234 35.65 -11.28 -12.41
C PHE A 234 35.57 -11.42 -13.93
N PHE A 235 35.71 -10.34 -14.71
CA PHE A 235 35.66 -10.44 -16.18
C PHE A 235 36.80 -11.26 -16.78
N ALA A 236 37.98 -11.29 -16.15
CA ALA A 236 39.10 -12.13 -16.56
C ALA A 236 39.00 -13.59 -16.07
N SER A 237 37.98 -13.93 -15.26
CA SER A 237 37.90 -15.22 -14.57
C SER A 237 37.40 -16.37 -15.46
N PRO A 238 37.79 -17.63 -15.17
CA PRO A 238 37.20 -18.81 -15.78
C PRO A 238 35.68 -18.91 -15.58
N GLU A 239 35.17 -18.43 -14.45
CA GLU A 239 33.73 -18.39 -14.15
C GLU A 239 33.00 -17.48 -15.14
N TYR A 240 33.52 -16.29 -15.41
CA TYR A 240 32.93 -15.40 -16.41
C TYR A 240 33.01 -16.01 -17.81
N ALA A 241 34.18 -16.55 -18.20
CA ALA A 241 34.34 -17.25 -19.49
C ALA A 241 33.34 -18.40 -19.67
N ALA A 242 33.06 -19.17 -18.62
CA ALA A 242 32.05 -20.22 -18.63
C ALA A 242 30.62 -19.67 -18.73
N THR A 243 30.34 -18.56 -18.05
CA THR A 243 29.02 -17.90 -18.06
C THR A 243 28.64 -17.40 -19.45
N VAL A 244 29.61 -16.80 -20.15
CA VAL A 244 29.38 -16.12 -21.44
C VAL A 244 29.37 -17.05 -22.65
N LYS A 245 29.91 -18.27 -22.52
CA LYS A 245 30.13 -19.22 -23.63
C LYS A 245 28.90 -19.43 -24.52
N ASP A 246 27.75 -19.66 -23.90
CA ASP A 246 26.48 -19.91 -24.60
C ASP A 246 25.50 -18.72 -24.47
N GLN A 247 25.95 -17.57 -23.95
CA GLN A 247 25.05 -16.49 -23.54
C GLN A 247 24.27 -15.89 -24.73
N ALA A 248 24.93 -15.69 -25.87
CA ALA A 248 24.32 -15.15 -27.09
C ALA A 248 23.23 -16.08 -27.69
N LYS A 249 23.15 -17.34 -27.25
CA LYS A 249 22.05 -18.23 -27.62
C LYS A 249 20.74 -17.84 -26.94
N TYR A 250 20.80 -17.33 -25.71
CA TYR A 250 19.63 -17.10 -24.86
C TYR A 250 19.30 -15.61 -24.67
N ILE A 251 20.30 -14.73 -24.82
CA ILE A 251 20.20 -13.29 -24.57
C ILE A 251 20.54 -12.56 -25.87
N GLU A 252 19.70 -11.62 -26.26
CA GLU A 252 19.99 -10.72 -27.39
C GLU A 252 20.43 -9.33 -26.93
N ARG A 253 20.02 -8.90 -25.72
CA ARG A 253 20.39 -7.59 -25.19
C ARG A 253 20.68 -7.65 -23.69
N LEU A 254 21.76 -6.99 -23.30
CA LEU A 254 22.21 -6.88 -21.92
C LEU A 254 22.62 -5.44 -21.64
N LEU A 255 21.81 -4.72 -20.86
CA LEU A 255 21.98 -3.29 -20.63
C LEU A 255 22.34 -3.02 -19.17
N PRO A 256 23.61 -2.75 -18.87
CA PRO A 256 24.03 -2.41 -17.52
C PRO A 256 23.83 -0.93 -17.19
N PHE A 257 23.23 -0.66 -16.04
CA PHE A 257 23.09 0.69 -15.49
C PHE A 257 23.84 0.80 -14.16
N PRO A 258 24.85 1.68 -14.04
CA PRO A 258 25.55 1.88 -12.78
C PRO A 258 24.63 2.49 -11.71
N GLU A 259 24.65 1.95 -10.49
CA GLU A 259 23.98 2.56 -9.33
C GLU A 259 24.84 3.72 -8.81
N ARG A 260 24.21 4.88 -8.58
CA ARG A 260 24.83 6.02 -7.91
C ARG A 260 24.57 5.96 -6.41
N THR A 261 23.31 5.85 -6.04
CA THR A 261 22.84 5.82 -4.65
C THR A 261 21.66 4.87 -4.51
N ALA A 262 21.50 4.33 -3.30
CA ALA A 262 20.37 3.50 -2.92
C ALA A 262 19.73 4.04 -1.64
N TYR A 263 18.40 4.02 -1.60
CA TYR A 263 17.62 4.45 -0.44
C TYR A 263 16.58 3.39 -0.09
N THR A 264 16.64 2.88 1.14
CA THR A 264 15.70 1.90 1.67
C THR A 264 14.67 2.60 2.52
N PHE A 265 13.39 2.47 2.18
CA PHE A 265 12.28 3.13 2.88
C PHE A 265 11.45 2.16 3.73
N VAL A 266 11.38 0.90 3.30
CA VAL A 266 10.77 -0.19 4.06
C VAL A 266 11.77 -1.34 4.10
N TYR A 267 11.96 -1.92 5.28
CA TYR A 267 12.80 -3.10 5.48
C TYR A 267 12.20 -3.99 6.56
N ASP A 268 12.17 -5.30 6.31
CA ASP A 268 11.49 -6.30 7.15
C ASP A 268 10.04 -5.91 7.56
N GLY A 269 9.28 -5.34 6.62
CA GLY A 269 7.90 -4.90 6.84
C GLY A 269 7.75 -3.68 7.75
N LYS A 270 8.84 -2.95 8.04
CA LYS A 270 8.84 -1.74 8.86
C LYS A 270 9.43 -0.57 8.07
N MET A 271 8.87 0.62 8.24
CA MET A 271 9.49 1.83 7.68
C MET A 271 10.85 2.09 8.33
N THR A 272 11.88 2.27 7.52
CA THR A 272 13.19 2.76 7.95
C THR A 272 13.08 4.22 8.41
N LEU A 273 14.18 4.80 8.92
CA LEU A 273 14.18 6.22 9.24
C LEU A 273 13.86 7.10 8.01
N ALA A 274 14.38 6.73 6.84
CA ALA A 274 14.08 7.39 5.57
C ALA A 274 12.60 7.25 5.18
N GLY A 275 12.00 6.06 5.36
CA GLY A 275 10.56 5.83 5.22
C GLY A 275 9.71 6.76 6.10
N GLN A 276 10.12 6.94 7.35
CA GLN A 276 9.39 7.76 8.31
C GLN A 276 9.51 9.26 8.04
N ARG A 277 10.69 9.72 7.57
CA ARG A 277 11.08 11.13 7.66
C ARG A 277 11.61 11.78 6.39
N SER A 278 11.81 11.06 5.29
CA SER A 278 12.66 11.40 4.12
C SER A 278 14.13 10.99 4.29
N SER A 279 14.81 10.79 3.16
CA SER A 279 16.22 10.38 3.12
C SER A 279 17.14 11.45 3.73
N THR A 280 16.99 12.71 3.33
CA THR A 280 17.82 13.81 3.83
C THR A 280 17.62 14.07 5.32
N VAL A 281 16.38 13.98 5.82
CA VAL A 281 16.14 14.11 7.28
C VAL A 281 16.73 12.93 8.05
N ALA A 282 16.63 11.70 7.52
CA ALA A 282 17.24 10.53 8.13
C ALA A 282 18.77 10.67 8.21
N GLU A 283 19.40 11.19 7.17
CA GLU A 283 20.83 11.49 7.14
C GLU A 283 21.23 12.53 8.20
N LEU A 284 20.47 13.63 8.33
CA LEU A 284 20.72 14.65 9.36
C LEU A 284 20.69 14.06 10.78
N ILE A 285 19.70 13.21 11.06
CA ILE A 285 19.55 12.54 12.36
C ILE A 285 20.74 11.62 12.64
N ALA A 286 21.15 10.82 11.65
CA ALA A 286 22.26 9.89 11.76
C ALA A 286 23.60 10.63 11.96
N ASN A 287 23.87 11.66 11.15
CA ASN A 287 25.14 12.38 11.15
C ASN A 287 25.40 13.14 12.46
N ILE A 288 24.37 13.71 13.10
CA ILE A 288 24.52 14.37 14.41
C ILE A 288 24.35 13.42 15.60
N GLY A 289 23.86 12.19 15.37
CA GLY A 289 23.57 11.22 16.42
C GLY A 289 22.35 11.58 17.29
N ALA A 290 21.30 12.16 16.70
CA ALA A 290 20.11 12.63 17.42
C ALA A 290 19.19 11.49 17.89
N THR A 291 19.65 10.68 18.84
CA THR A 291 18.91 9.52 19.38
C THR A 291 17.52 9.86 19.95
N ASN A 292 17.30 11.10 20.40
CA ASN A 292 15.98 11.56 20.82
C ASN A 292 14.94 11.55 19.69
N GLN A 293 15.36 11.70 18.44
CA GLN A 293 14.47 11.65 17.27
C GLN A 293 13.98 10.22 16.97
N LEU A 294 14.61 9.20 17.55
CA LEU A 294 14.25 7.79 17.40
C LEU A 294 13.30 7.30 18.49
N LYS A 295 12.98 8.15 19.48
CA LYS A 295 12.09 7.78 20.58
C LYS A 295 10.64 7.66 20.09
N GLU A 296 9.92 6.69 20.64
CA GLU A 296 8.54 6.36 20.23
C GLU A 296 7.58 7.55 20.36
N ASP A 297 7.74 8.38 21.39
CA ASP A 297 6.94 9.59 21.59
C ASP A 297 7.11 10.62 20.46
N VAL A 298 8.35 10.85 20.00
CA VAL A 298 8.67 11.73 18.87
C VAL A 298 8.22 11.11 17.55
N VAL A 299 8.41 9.80 17.37
CA VAL A 299 7.95 9.07 16.18
C VAL A 299 6.43 9.15 16.04
N SER A 300 5.69 8.82 17.12
CA SER A 300 4.23 8.86 17.16
C SER A 300 3.69 10.28 16.99
N LEU A 301 4.32 11.29 17.60
CA LEU A 301 3.92 12.68 17.41
C LEU A 301 3.99 13.09 15.93
N MET A 302 5.09 12.77 15.27
CA MET A 302 5.31 13.21 13.90
C MET A 302 4.55 12.38 12.86
N LEU A 303 4.33 11.09 13.09
CA LEU A 303 3.61 10.22 12.14
C LEU A 303 2.10 10.20 12.38
N GLU A 304 1.66 10.33 13.63
CA GLU A 304 0.26 10.13 14.02
C GLU A 304 -0.36 11.36 14.70
N GLN A 305 0.40 12.44 14.90
CA GLN A 305 -0.02 13.61 15.68
C GLN A 305 -0.45 13.25 17.11
N LYS A 306 0.19 12.23 17.71
CA LYS A 306 -0.08 11.78 19.09
C LYS A 306 1.10 12.08 19.99
N LEU A 307 0.90 12.96 20.97
CA LEU A 307 1.90 13.22 22.00
C LEU A 307 1.80 12.13 23.09
N SER A 308 2.76 11.21 23.13
CA SER A 308 2.85 10.22 24.20
C SER A 308 3.22 10.91 25.52
N GLN A 309 2.36 10.87 26.52
CA GLN A 309 2.70 11.38 27.85
C GLN A 309 3.65 10.42 28.55
N ILE A 310 4.91 10.83 28.70
CA ILE A 310 5.85 10.12 29.58
C ILE A 310 5.42 10.39 31.03
N ASN A 311 4.92 9.38 31.72
CA ASN A 311 4.84 9.40 33.18
C ASN A 311 6.26 9.41 33.75
N THR A 312 6.80 10.59 34.00
CA THR A 312 8.00 10.75 34.83
C THR A 312 7.60 10.44 36.28
N ASN A 313 7.71 9.17 36.68
CA ASN A 313 7.59 8.81 38.09
C ASN A 313 8.83 9.31 38.83
N GLY A 314 8.66 10.44 39.51
CA GLY A 314 9.49 10.82 40.63
C GLY A 314 9.46 9.75 41.71
N SER A 315 10.63 9.56 42.32
CA SER A 315 10.89 8.77 43.52
C SER A 315 9.80 8.93 44.60
N GLY A 316 9.12 7.83 44.90
CA GLY A 316 8.24 7.70 46.06
C GLY A 316 8.18 6.24 46.51
N ASN A 317 8.86 5.92 47.60
CA ASN A 317 8.78 4.63 48.27
C ASN A 317 7.33 4.35 48.69
N GLY A 318 6.76 3.26 48.17
CA GLY A 318 5.46 2.76 48.59
C GLY A 318 5.27 1.33 48.09
N LEU A 319 5.50 0.36 48.96
CA LEU A 319 5.09 -1.03 48.79
C LEU A 319 3.60 -1.10 48.48
N GLN A 320 3.21 -1.63 47.32
CA GLN A 320 1.91 -2.25 47.14
C GLN A 320 1.89 -3.26 45.98
N SER A 321 1.73 -4.52 46.40
CA SER A 321 1.13 -5.68 45.73
C SER A 321 0.94 -5.67 44.20
N ASN A 322 1.53 -6.70 43.57
CA ASN A 322 1.20 -7.21 42.25
C ASN A 322 -0.33 -7.32 42.02
N ALA A 323 -0.85 -6.43 41.18
CA ALA A 323 -2.03 -6.69 40.37
C ALA A 323 -1.67 -6.30 38.93
N SER A 324 -1.63 -7.28 38.04
CA SER A 324 -1.47 -7.09 36.61
C SER A 324 -2.63 -6.26 36.07
N THR A 325 -2.48 -4.94 36.01
CA THR A 325 -3.40 -4.06 35.30
C THR A 325 -3.06 -4.18 33.82
N SER A 326 -3.78 -5.06 33.12
CA SER A 326 -3.91 -4.98 31.68
C SER A 326 -4.50 -3.61 31.36
N THR A 327 -3.68 -2.66 30.94
CA THR A 327 -4.18 -1.42 30.36
C THR A 327 -4.96 -1.81 29.12
N ASN A 328 -6.30 -1.80 29.21
CA ASN A 328 -7.16 -2.02 28.06
C ASN A 328 -6.76 -1.00 26.98
N LYS A 329 -6.09 -1.47 25.93
CA LYS A 329 -5.75 -0.65 24.76
C LYS A 329 -7.07 -0.12 24.18
N ARG A 330 -7.09 1.14 23.75
CA ARG A 330 -8.25 1.74 23.08
C ARG A 330 -8.61 0.89 21.86
N THR A 331 -9.88 0.54 21.72
CA THR A 331 -10.38 -0.24 20.58
C THR A 331 -10.61 0.68 19.38
N ASN A 332 -9.98 0.39 18.24
CA ASN A 332 -10.36 0.97 16.95
C ASN A 332 -11.43 0.07 16.31
N TYR A 333 -12.66 0.55 16.26
CA TYR A 333 -13.82 -0.17 15.71
C TYR A 333 -13.81 -0.27 14.17
N TYR A 334 -12.94 0.48 13.49
CA TYR A 334 -12.85 0.53 12.01
C TYR A 334 -11.63 -0.17 11.42
N LYS A 335 -10.77 -0.78 12.25
CA LYS A 335 -9.48 -1.35 11.82
C LYS A 335 -9.58 -2.37 10.66
N ASP A 336 -10.70 -3.07 10.55
CA ASP A 336 -10.96 -4.12 9.56
C ASP A 336 -12.11 -3.74 8.60
N LEU A 337 -12.48 -2.45 8.53
CA LEU A 337 -13.55 -1.93 7.68
C LEU A 337 -12.99 -1.15 6.48
N ALA A 338 -13.74 -1.10 5.39
CA ALA A 338 -13.31 -0.49 4.13
C ALA A 338 -13.13 1.05 4.19
N ALA A 339 -13.79 1.72 5.14
CA ALA A 339 -13.66 3.15 5.37
C ALA A 339 -14.01 3.51 6.83
N ASP A 340 -13.37 4.56 7.34
CA ASP A 340 -13.52 5.02 8.73
C ASP A 340 -14.48 6.22 8.82
N TYR A 341 -15.62 6.02 9.48
CA TYR A 341 -16.65 7.03 9.71
C TYR A 341 -16.70 7.52 11.16
N SER A 342 -15.68 7.20 11.97
CA SER A 342 -15.62 7.56 13.39
C SER A 342 -15.54 9.07 13.66
N ARG A 343 -15.04 9.84 12.69
CA ARG A 343 -14.91 11.30 12.73
C ARG A 343 -14.99 11.92 11.32
N PRO A 344 -15.14 13.25 11.21
CA PRO A 344 -15.19 13.94 9.91
C PRO A 344 -13.88 13.80 9.11
N GLY A 345 -13.97 13.88 7.77
CA GLY A 345 -12.82 14.07 6.89
C GLY A 345 -11.91 12.86 6.63
N LEU A 346 -12.30 11.64 7.04
CA LEU A 346 -11.47 10.43 6.84
C LEU A 346 -11.73 9.68 5.53
N VAL A 347 -12.76 10.04 4.78
CA VAL A 347 -13.17 9.35 3.55
C VAL A 347 -13.00 10.29 2.36
N THR A 348 -12.31 9.83 1.33
CA THR A 348 -12.08 10.61 0.10
C THR A 348 -13.30 10.57 -0.82
N SER A 349 -13.43 11.53 -1.73
CA SER A 349 -14.53 11.59 -2.70
C SER A 349 -14.61 10.35 -3.60
N TYR A 350 -13.47 9.77 -3.96
CA TYR A 350 -13.42 8.53 -4.74
C TYR A 350 -13.99 7.33 -3.96
N VAL A 351 -13.57 7.16 -2.71
CA VAL A 351 -14.08 6.09 -1.84
C VAL A 351 -15.57 6.27 -1.59
N ALA A 352 -16.00 7.50 -1.31
CA ALA A 352 -17.39 7.87 -1.13
C ALA A 352 -18.26 7.45 -2.33
N LYS A 353 -17.82 7.77 -3.56
CA LYS A 353 -18.53 7.36 -4.78
C LYS A 353 -18.68 5.85 -4.89
N LYS A 354 -17.58 5.11 -4.67
CA LYS A 354 -17.60 3.65 -4.74
C LYS A 354 -18.53 3.02 -3.69
N LEU A 355 -18.57 3.57 -2.48
CA LEU A 355 -19.43 3.07 -1.40
C LEU A 355 -20.92 3.22 -1.74
N ILE A 356 -21.31 4.26 -2.48
CA ILE A 356 -22.66 4.42 -3.01
C ILE A 356 -22.98 3.36 -4.07
N GLU A 357 -22.06 3.10 -5.00
CA GLU A 357 -22.21 2.05 -6.01
C GLU A 357 -22.34 0.65 -5.36
N ASP A 358 -21.55 0.39 -4.31
CA ASP A 358 -21.64 -0.83 -3.52
C ASP A 358 -22.96 -0.93 -2.75
N ALA A 359 -23.49 0.17 -2.21
CA ALA A 359 -24.79 0.20 -1.53
C ALA A 359 -25.92 -0.25 -2.47
N GLU A 360 -25.97 0.31 -3.68
CA GLU A 360 -26.97 -0.01 -4.70
C GLU A 360 -26.87 -1.49 -5.10
N ARG A 361 -25.65 -2.01 -5.28
CA ARG A 361 -25.40 -3.43 -5.54
C ARG A 361 -25.90 -4.32 -4.39
N TYR A 362 -25.64 -3.96 -3.14
CA TYR A 362 -26.07 -4.74 -1.98
C TYR A 362 -27.58 -4.78 -1.81
N ILE A 363 -28.26 -3.66 -2.04
CA ILE A 363 -29.73 -3.59 -1.99
C ILE A 363 -30.35 -4.50 -3.06
N ALA A 364 -29.75 -4.58 -4.26
CA ALA A 364 -30.23 -5.44 -5.34
C ALA A 364 -30.15 -6.95 -5.02
N LEU A 365 -29.35 -7.36 -4.02
CA LEU A 365 -29.25 -8.75 -3.58
C LEU A 365 -30.36 -9.17 -2.60
N LYS A 366 -31.19 -8.22 -2.14
CA LYS A 366 -32.23 -8.47 -1.13
C LYS A 366 -33.29 -9.44 -1.66
N GLU A 367 -33.50 -10.52 -0.91
CA GLU A 367 -34.52 -11.52 -1.19
C GLU A 367 -35.88 -11.11 -0.62
N LYS A 368 -36.93 -11.53 -1.33
CA LYS A 368 -38.32 -11.27 -0.94
C LYS A 368 -38.66 -11.85 0.43
N THR A 369 -38.14 -13.02 0.76
CA THR A 369 -38.31 -13.67 2.06
C THR A 369 -37.03 -13.58 2.87
N LEU A 370 -37.13 -13.50 4.21
CA LEU A 370 -35.94 -13.50 5.07
C LEU A 370 -35.25 -14.87 4.93
N PRO A 371 -33.99 -14.94 4.46
CA PRO A 371 -33.31 -16.20 4.25
C PRO A 371 -33.08 -16.92 5.59
N GLU A 372 -33.03 -18.25 5.58
CA GLU A 372 -32.69 -19.04 6.76
C GLU A 372 -31.18 -19.06 6.98
N ILE A 373 -30.75 -19.12 8.24
CA ILE A 373 -29.35 -19.43 8.57
C ILE A 373 -29.15 -20.91 8.32
N SER A 374 -28.27 -21.23 7.39
CA SER A 374 -28.02 -22.60 6.94
C SER A 374 -26.53 -22.82 6.66
N PRO A 375 -26.10 -24.04 6.35
CA PRO A 375 -24.73 -24.29 5.90
C PRO A 375 -24.31 -23.47 4.66
N ASP A 376 -25.28 -23.05 3.83
CA ASP A 376 -25.06 -22.26 2.62
C ASP A 376 -25.18 -20.74 2.85
N TYR A 377 -25.53 -20.32 4.06
CA TYR A 377 -25.59 -18.92 4.47
C TYR A 377 -25.36 -18.80 5.98
N THR A 378 -24.08 -18.83 6.35
CA THR A 378 -23.67 -18.95 7.75
C THR A 378 -23.66 -17.60 8.48
N LEU A 379 -23.60 -17.65 9.81
CA LEU A 379 -23.49 -16.44 10.64
C LEU A 379 -22.20 -15.65 10.36
N GLU A 380 -21.10 -16.34 10.06
CA GLU A 380 -19.82 -15.71 9.72
C GLU A 380 -19.91 -14.95 8.40
N GLN A 381 -20.57 -15.54 7.39
CA GLN A 381 -20.84 -14.85 6.14
C GLN A 381 -21.72 -13.62 6.37
N ILE A 382 -22.81 -13.77 7.13
CA ILE A 382 -23.71 -12.65 7.47
C ILE A 382 -22.95 -11.52 8.18
N GLU A 383 -22.08 -11.85 9.13
CA GLU A 383 -21.28 -10.84 9.83
C GLU A 383 -20.32 -10.12 8.88
N GLN A 384 -19.68 -10.84 7.95
CA GLN A 384 -18.81 -10.23 6.96
C GLN A 384 -19.59 -9.31 6.02
N GLU A 385 -20.77 -9.74 5.55
CA GLU A 385 -21.65 -8.90 4.72
C GLU A 385 -22.17 -7.67 5.48
N ASN A 386 -22.33 -7.76 6.80
CA ASN A 386 -22.67 -6.61 7.65
C ASN A 386 -21.48 -5.63 7.79
N LYS A 387 -20.24 -6.15 7.88
CA LYS A 387 -19.02 -5.32 7.85
C LYS A 387 -18.82 -4.62 6.51
N ASP A 388 -19.11 -5.32 5.40
CA ASP A 388 -18.99 -4.78 4.04
C ASP A 388 -20.06 -3.71 3.76
N TRP A 389 -21.27 -3.91 4.28
CA TRP A 389 -22.39 -2.96 4.18
C TRP A 389 -22.20 -1.71 5.04
N TRP A 390 -21.59 -1.82 6.23
CA TRP A 390 -21.59 -0.72 7.18
C TRP A 390 -21.03 0.62 6.64
N PRO A 391 -19.86 0.66 5.97
CA PRO A 391 -19.38 1.91 5.37
C PRO A 391 -20.31 2.47 4.29
N THR A 392 -21.04 1.63 3.57
CA THR A 392 -22.00 2.09 2.54
C THR A 392 -23.20 2.77 3.17
N HIS A 393 -23.71 2.26 4.30
CA HIS A 393 -24.77 2.89 5.08
C HIS A 393 -24.36 4.27 5.59
N CYS A 394 -23.17 4.37 6.19
CA CYS A 394 -22.65 5.63 6.69
C CYS A 394 -22.54 6.69 5.58
N GLU A 395 -22.07 6.29 4.40
CA GLU A 395 -21.94 7.20 3.26
C GLU A 395 -23.30 7.63 2.70
N ALA A 396 -24.22 6.68 2.51
CA ALA A 396 -25.57 6.98 2.03
C ALA A 396 -26.27 7.99 2.94
N LEU A 397 -26.09 7.87 4.27
CA LEU A 397 -26.64 8.81 5.22
C LEU A 397 -25.95 10.18 5.16
N ARG A 398 -24.62 10.25 5.07
CA ARG A 398 -23.90 11.52 4.89
C ARG A 398 -24.31 12.26 3.61
N GLN A 399 -24.65 11.53 2.55
CA GLN A 399 -25.12 12.11 1.28
C GLN A 399 -26.63 12.35 1.21
N GLY A 400 -27.39 12.05 2.27
CA GLY A 400 -28.85 12.21 2.27
C GLY A 400 -29.57 11.32 1.24
N ARG A 401 -28.99 10.16 0.90
CA ARG A 401 -29.54 9.16 -0.04
C ARG A 401 -30.59 8.29 0.64
N GLY A 402 -31.74 8.89 0.98
CA GLY A 402 -32.87 8.20 1.60
C GLY A 402 -33.44 7.06 0.75
N ASP A 403 -33.27 7.12 -0.57
CA ASP A 403 -33.59 6.05 -1.52
C ASP A 403 -32.78 4.77 -1.25
N ILE A 404 -31.48 4.92 -0.99
CA ILE A 404 -30.60 3.80 -0.61
C ILE A 404 -30.94 3.32 0.80
N LEU A 405 -31.02 4.23 1.78
CA LEU A 405 -31.30 3.89 3.18
C LEU A 405 -32.62 3.12 3.34
N THR A 406 -33.66 3.51 2.60
CA THR A 406 -34.95 2.79 2.60
C THR A 406 -34.80 1.38 2.03
N GLY A 407 -33.94 1.20 1.02
CA GLY A 407 -33.63 -0.09 0.40
C GLY A 407 -33.00 -1.11 1.36
N GLU A 408 -32.36 -0.64 2.44
CA GLU A 408 -31.71 -1.48 3.46
C GLU A 408 -32.69 -2.14 4.43
N TYR A 409 -33.95 -1.71 4.43
CA TYR A 409 -35.01 -2.26 5.26
C TYR A 409 -35.80 -3.35 4.54
N ARG A 410 -36.33 -4.29 5.33
CA ARG A 410 -37.38 -5.20 4.86
C ARG A 410 -38.76 -4.56 4.97
N ASP A 411 -39.69 -5.03 4.13
CA ASP A 411 -41.07 -4.56 4.13
C ASP A 411 -41.79 -4.84 5.47
N ASP A 412 -41.36 -5.88 6.18
CA ASP A 412 -41.86 -6.33 7.48
C ASP A 412 -40.99 -5.86 8.66
N LEU A 413 -40.19 -4.81 8.49
CA LEU A 413 -39.35 -4.23 9.53
C LEU A 413 -40.11 -3.98 10.84
N VAL A 414 -39.51 -4.39 11.95
CA VAL A 414 -39.91 -3.95 13.29
C VAL A 414 -38.94 -2.86 13.74
N TYR A 415 -39.44 -1.68 14.11
CA TYR A 415 -38.62 -0.58 14.61
C TYR A 415 -39.05 -0.18 16.03
N LEU A 416 -38.16 -0.36 17.00
CA LEU A 416 -38.38 -0.02 18.41
C LEU A 416 -37.62 1.26 18.76
N CYS A 417 -38.34 2.31 19.13
CA CYS A 417 -37.73 3.55 19.62
C CYS A 417 -38.53 4.15 20.77
N GLN A 418 -38.11 5.31 21.27
CA GLN A 418 -38.69 5.96 22.45
C GLN A 418 -40.20 6.21 22.35
N ASP A 419 -40.73 6.38 21.14
CA ASP A 419 -42.15 6.66 20.89
C ASP A 419 -43.02 5.39 20.77
N GLY A 420 -42.41 4.22 20.88
CA GLY A 420 -43.07 2.92 20.79
C GLY A 420 -42.68 2.11 19.55
N PRO A 421 -43.30 0.93 19.36
CA PRO A 421 -42.99 0.04 18.25
C PRO A 421 -43.69 0.47 16.95
N TYR A 422 -42.95 0.43 15.86
CA TYR A 422 -43.42 0.61 14.49
C TYR A 422 -43.26 -0.68 13.70
N TYR A 423 -44.19 -0.92 12.77
CA TYR A 423 -44.25 -2.15 11.98
C TYR A 423 -44.42 -1.79 10.50
N GLY A 424 -43.52 -2.31 9.68
CA GLY A 424 -43.42 -2.02 8.25
C GLY A 424 -42.90 -0.62 7.94
N LEU A 425 -42.70 -0.34 6.65
CA LEU A 425 -42.04 0.88 6.18
C LEU A 425 -42.94 2.13 6.21
N GLU A 426 -44.26 1.97 6.10
CA GLU A 426 -45.17 3.11 5.93
C GLU A 426 -45.24 4.03 7.14
N LYS A 427 -45.20 3.49 8.36
CA LYS A 427 -45.32 4.30 9.59
C LYS A 427 -44.06 5.11 9.90
N GLN A 428 -42.94 4.80 9.26
CA GLN A 428 -41.62 5.36 9.52
C GLN A 428 -41.28 6.55 8.58
N LYS A 429 -41.83 6.55 7.36
CA LYS A 429 -41.54 7.54 6.29
C LYS A 429 -41.71 8.99 6.73
N GLU A 430 -42.82 9.31 7.38
CA GLU A 430 -43.14 10.70 7.75
C GLU A 430 -42.19 11.28 8.80
N ARG A 431 -41.50 10.46 9.59
CA ARG A 431 -40.63 10.94 10.67
C ARG A 431 -39.15 10.87 10.33
N GLU A 432 -38.71 9.79 9.70
CA GLU A 432 -37.31 9.65 9.32
C GLU A 432 -36.86 10.71 8.33
N LYS A 433 -37.75 11.19 7.45
CA LYS A 433 -37.42 12.32 6.57
C LYS A 433 -36.99 13.57 7.33
N HIS A 434 -37.60 13.87 8.49
CA HIS A 434 -37.20 15.01 9.31
C HIS A 434 -35.87 14.76 10.02
N TRP A 435 -35.62 13.54 10.47
CA TRP A 435 -34.36 13.19 11.12
C TRP A 435 -33.21 13.20 10.14
N TRP A 436 -33.35 12.55 8.99
CA TRP A 436 -32.37 12.59 7.90
C TRP A 436 -32.06 14.03 7.49
N ALA A 437 -33.10 14.86 7.32
CA ALA A 437 -32.92 16.27 6.99
C ALA A 437 -32.14 17.05 8.06
N LEU A 438 -32.28 16.72 9.35
CA LEU A 438 -31.53 17.39 10.44
C LEU A 438 -30.09 16.87 10.58
N ILE A 439 -29.87 15.57 10.39
CA ILE A 439 -28.55 14.94 10.62
C ILE A 439 -27.64 14.96 9.38
N ALA A 440 -28.21 15.22 8.20
CA ALA A 440 -27.48 15.37 6.93
C ALA A 440 -27.60 16.78 6.33
N GLN A 441 -27.98 17.79 7.13
CA GLN A 441 -28.06 19.16 6.66
C GLN A 441 -26.67 19.75 6.33
N PRO A 442 -26.58 20.75 5.43
CA PRO A 442 -25.33 21.45 5.16
C PRO A 442 -24.68 22.01 6.43
N GLY A 443 -23.36 21.84 6.56
CA GLY A 443 -22.61 22.30 7.73
C GLY A 443 -22.74 21.39 8.95
N VAL A 444 -23.30 20.18 8.80
CA VAL A 444 -23.36 19.16 9.84
C VAL A 444 -22.78 17.85 9.31
N THR A 445 -21.85 17.28 10.07
CA THR A 445 -21.24 15.98 9.75
C THR A 445 -21.67 14.89 10.74
N MET A 446 -22.30 13.84 10.22
CA MET A 446 -22.58 12.62 10.97
C MET A 446 -21.31 11.78 11.19
N CYS A 447 -21.12 11.28 12.40
CA CYS A 447 -19.99 10.46 12.82
C CYS A 447 -20.48 9.25 13.61
N TRP A 448 -19.77 8.12 13.49
CA TRP A 448 -20.08 6.88 14.19
C TRP A 448 -18.86 6.36 14.95
N PRO A 449 -18.57 6.87 16.15
CA PRO A 449 -17.34 6.52 16.87
C PRO A 449 -17.23 5.04 17.25
N ILE A 450 -18.37 4.34 17.36
CA ILE A 450 -18.44 2.95 17.79
C ILE A 450 -19.30 2.19 16.79
N VAL A 451 -18.78 1.05 16.31
CA VAL A 451 -19.54 0.03 15.60
C VAL A 451 -19.03 -1.35 16.02
N MET A 452 -19.93 -2.30 16.23
CA MET A 452 -19.63 -3.67 16.61
C MET A 452 -20.55 -4.63 15.87
N PHE A 453 -20.00 -5.78 15.51
CA PHE A 453 -20.71 -6.82 14.74
C PHE A 453 -20.66 -8.14 15.49
N TYR A 454 -21.76 -8.89 15.48
CA TYR A 454 -21.81 -10.28 15.90
C TYR A 454 -22.91 -11.02 15.14
N GLY A 455 -22.54 -11.80 14.13
CA GLY A 455 -23.50 -12.43 13.22
C GLY A 455 -24.44 -11.39 12.59
N GLU A 456 -25.72 -11.48 12.90
CA GLU A 456 -26.76 -10.56 12.39
C GLU A 456 -26.79 -9.21 13.12
N VAL A 457 -26.15 -9.11 14.28
CA VAL A 457 -26.24 -7.92 15.15
C VAL A 457 -25.21 -6.89 14.69
N THR A 458 -25.68 -5.68 14.43
CA THR A 458 -24.83 -4.49 14.26
C THR A 458 -25.23 -3.45 15.30
N TYR A 459 -24.37 -3.22 16.29
CA TYR A 459 -24.54 -2.16 17.28
C TYR A 459 -23.64 -0.98 16.93
N PHE A 460 -24.17 0.24 17.02
CA PHE A 460 -23.37 1.44 16.79
C PHE A 460 -23.84 2.63 17.60
N GLU A 461 -22.90 3.54 17.86
CA GLU A 461 -23.18 4.85 18.44
C GLU A 461 -22.81 5.93 17.44
N TRP A 462 -23.64 6.96 17.38
CA TRP A 462 -23.50 8.05 16.43
C TRP A 462 -23.66 9.41 17.08
N LYS A 463 -23.08 10.42 16.46
CA LYS A 463 -23.24 11.83 16.79
C LYS A 463 -23.18 12.70 15.54
N CYS A 464 -23.95 13.78 15.54
CA CYS A 464 -23.89 14.84 14.53
C CYS A 464 -23.08 16.00 15.10
N ILE A 465 -22.10 16.47 14.33
CA ILE A 465 -21.24 17.58 14.72
C ILE A 465 -21.52 18.76 13.78
N ASP A 466 -21.70 19.95 14.34
CA ASP A 466 -21.72 21.21 13.61
C ASP A 466 -20.30 21.54 13.12
N ASP A 467 -20.12 21.71 11.82
CA ASP A 467 -18.79 21.83 11.20
C ASP A 467 -18.09 23.16 11.55
N GLU A 468 -18.84 24.20 11.93
CA GLU A 468 -18.30 25.51 12.29
C GLU A 468 -17.92 25.57 13.78
N THR A 469 -18.78 25.05 14.65
CA THR A 469 -18.67 25.22 16.10
C THR A 469 -18.17 23.96 16.83
N ASN A 470 -18.11 22.81 16.14
CA ASN A 470 -17.79 21.49 16.69
C ASN A 470 -18.76 21.02 17.80
N GLU A 471 -19.93 21.67 17.93
CA GLU A 471 -20.99 21.29 18.85
C GLU A 471 -21.62 19.96 18.41
N THR A 472 -21.91 19.07 19.36
CA THR A 472 -22.74 17.88 19.09
C THR A 472 -24.21 18.27 19.10
N ILE A 473 -24.85 18.31 17.93
CA ILE A 473 -26.25 18.76 17.80
C ILE A 473 -27.28 17.64 17.95
N ALA A 474 -26.85 16.39 17.76
CA ALA A 474 -27.65 15.20 18.00
C ALA A 474 -26.73 13.99 18.24
N LYS A 475 -27.24 12.99 18.96
CA LYS A 475 -26.53 11.71 19.16
C LYS A 475 -27.50 10.57 19.41
N GLY A 476 -27.03 9.35 19.26
CA GLY A 476 -27.81 8.17 19.59
C GLY A 476 -27.02 6.88 19.54
N ASN A 477 -27.70 5.80 19.84
CA ASN A 477 -27.24 4.44 19.59
C ASN A 477 -28.32 3.64 18.88
N VAL A 478 -27.87 2.62 18.17
CA VAL A 478 -28.73 1.79 17.35
C VAL A 478 -28.24 0.35 17.41
N THR A 479 -29.18 -0.58 17.50
CA THR A 479 -28.93 -2.00 17.26
C THR A 479 -29.78 -2.44 16.08
N TRP A 480 -29.13 -2.94 15.04
CA TRP A 480 -29.78 -3.61 13.92
C TRP A 480 -29.65 -5.11 14.06
N MET A 481 -30.72 -5.81 13.68
CA MET A 481 -30.64 -7.19 13.24
C MET A 481 -30.77 -7.19 11.73
N ARG A 482 -29.64 -7.46 11.07
CA ARG A 482 -29.47 -7.45 9.63
C ARG A 482 -28.92 -8.80 9.18
N ARG A 483 -29.67 -9.50 8.33
CA ARG A 483 -29.31 -10.83 7.83
C ARG A 483 -28.54 -10.73 6.52
N GLY A 484 -27.38 -10.06 6.57
CA GLY A 484 -26.50 -9.84 5.42
C GLY A 484 -27.20 -9.13 4.25
N HIS A 485 -26.60 -9.16 3.06
CA HIS A 485 -27.14 -8.48 1.86
C HIS A 485 -28.46 -9.09 1.40
N ARG A 486 -28.61 -10.42 1.53
CA ARG A 486 -29.81 -11.14 1.08
C ARG A 486 -31.02 -10.91 1.98
N GLY A 487 -30.82 -10.76 3.28
CA GLY A 487 -31.93 -10.63 4.23
C GLY A 487 -32.26 -9.20 4.63
N ALA A 488 -31.30 -8.28 4.55
CA ALA A 488 -31.45 -6.87 4.93
C ALA A 488 -31.86 -6.69 6.41
N CYS A 489 -32.17 -5.46 6.83
CA CYS A 489 -32.54 -5.15 8.21
C CYS A 489 -34.02 -5.46 8.48
N TYR A 490 -34.28 -6.32 9.47
CA TYR A 490 -35.64 -6.75 9.83
C TYR A 490 -36.04 -6.33 11.26
N LEU A 491 -35.07 -5.96 12.10
CA LEU A 491 -35.31 -5.31 13.38
C LEU A 491 -34.31 -4.17 13.58
N LYS A 492 -34.82 -2.99 13.92
CA LYS A 492 -34.05 -1.82 14.32
C LYS A 492 -34.48 -1.42 15.73
N THR A 493 -33.53 -1.13 16.60
CA THR A 493 -33.80 -0.47 17.89
C THR A 493 -32.96 0.77 18.00
N GLU A 494 -33.52 1.88 18.44
CA GLU A 494 -32.79 3.14 18.50
C GLU A 494 -33.15 3.98 19.71
N GLN A 495 -32.12 4.55 20.34
CA GLN A 495 -32.25 5.67 21.25
C GLN A 495 -31.52 6.86 20.63
N LEU A 496 -32.19 8.01 20.58
CA LEU A 496 -31.60 9.22 20.02
C LEU A 496 -31.98 10.45 20.83
N THR A 497 -31.19 11.51 20.70
CA THR A 497 -31.35 12.77 21.41
C THR A 497 -30.93 13.90 20.48
N PHE A 498 -31.82 14.87 20.28
CA PHE A 498 -31.54 16.13 19.58
C PHE A 498 -31.32 17.24 20.61
N TYR A 499 -30.29 18.07 20.40
CA TYR A 499 -29.93 19.17 21.30
C TYR A 499 -30.43 20.54 20.83
N ARG A 500 -30.60 20.74 19.53
CA ARG A 500 -31.10 22.00 18.95
C ARG A 500 -32.56 21.87 18.49
N ASP A 501 -32.78 21.14 17.40
CA ASP A 501 -34.08 21.06 16.73
C ASP A 501 -34.56 19.60 16.63
N VAL A 502 -35.86 19.39 16.78
CA VAL A 502 -36.50 18.06 16.68
C VAL A 502 -37.27 17.89 15.36
N PHE A 503 -37.55 19.00 14.64
CA PHE A 503 -38.22 19.01 13.35
C PHE A 503 -37.47 19.88 12.34
N ALA A 504 -37.17 19.34 11.15
CA ALA A 504 -36.52 20.08 10.08
C ALA A 504 -37.44 21.15 9.46
N PRO A 505 -36.96 22.40 9.21
CA PRO A 505 -37.67 23.37 8.39
C PRO A 505 -37.83 22.89 6.94
N GLY A 506 -38.88 23.36 6.26
CA GLY A 506 -39.28 22.85 4.93
C GLY A 506 -38.19 22.92 3.85
N GLY A 507 -37.24 23.85 3.94
CA GLY A 507 -36.11 23.94 3.01
C GLY A 507 -35.14 22.76 3.08
N LEU A 508 -34.92 22.18 4.27
CA LEU A 508 -34.03 21.03 4.46
C LEU A 508 -34.66 19.72 4.00
N LEU A 509 -36.00 19.60 4.07
CA LEU A 509 -36.72 18.42 3.59
C LEU A 509 -36.51 18.20 2.08
N ASN A 510 -36.30 19.27 1.30
CA ASN A 510 -36.06 19.20 -0.14
C ASN A 510 -34.66 18.71 -0.52
N LEU A 511 -33.74 18.59 0.45
CA LEU A 511 -32.37 18.12 0.23
C LEU A 511 -32.22 16.60 0.34
N ILE A 512 -33.25 15.91 0.84
CA ILE A 512 -33.24 14.45 0.98
C ILE A 512 -33.79 13.80 -0.28
N THR A 513 -33.06 12.83 -0.83
CA THR A 513 -33.55 12.02 -1.94
C THR A 513 -34.53 10.98 -1.37
N THR A 514 -35.81 11.09 -1.73
CA THR A 514 -36.84 10.11 -1.33
C THR A 514 -37.01 9.05 -2.42
N ALA A 515 -37.27 7.80 -2.01
CA ALA A 515 -37.63 6.70 -2.91
C ALA A 515 -38.97 6.92 -3.63
#